data_AF-A0A9N9WBE8-F1
#
_entry.id   AF-A0A9N9WBE8-F1
#
_cell.length_a   1.000
_cell.length_b   1.000
_cell.length_c   1.000
_cell.angle_alpha   90.00
_cell.angle_beta   90.00
_cell.angle_gamma   90.00
#
_symmetry.space_group_name_H-M   'P 1'
#
loop_
_entity.id
_entity.type
_entity.pdbx_description
1 polymer ?
#
loop_
_entity_poly.entity_id
_entity_poly.type
_entity_poly.pdbx_seq_one_letter_code
_entity_poly.pdbx_strand_id
1 'polypeptide(L)'
;MQFFKFLSLFALSSVATAQLAGVSEGDLSPRDFAEAAEAEYLVARDEYIEKRDIFRRAGGNGKCASAGKSGYKQCRRYDAAKKTTINCGPCDKNAAIGQYCLCNW
;
A
#
# COMPACT_ATOMS: atom_id res chain seq x y z
N MET A 1 15.05 22.52 25.25
CA MET A 1 13.65 22.16 24.95
C MET A 1 13.63 21.46 23.58
N GLN A 2 13.95 20.16 23.50
CA GLN A 2 13.03 19.00 23.43
C GLN A 2 12.22 18.90 22.11
N PHE A 3 12.83 18.43 21.02
CA PHE A 3 12.11 18.03 19.79
C PHE A 3 12.72 16.84 19.01
N PHE A 4 13.58 16.03 19.64
CA PHE A 4 14.20 14.85 19.00
C PHE A 4 13.95 13.55 19.79
N LYS A 5 12.73 13.31 20.27
CA LYS A 5 12.43 12.12 21.10
C LYS A 5 11.40 11.12 20.52
N PHE A 6 10.94 11.28 19.28
CA PHE A 6 9.91 10.37 18.73
C PHE A 6 10.33 9.53 17.51
N LEU A 7 11.57 9.64 17.04
CA LEU A 7 12.08 8.81 15.92
C LEU A 7 12.87 7.57 16.37
N SER A 8 12.75 7.16 17.64
CA SER A 8 13.57 6.08 18.21
C SER A 8 12.84 4.76 18.46
N LEU A 9 11.51 4.70 18.34
CA LEU A 9 10.75 3.49 18.67
C LEU A 9 10.55 2.52 17.49
N PHE A 10 10.77 2.96 16.24
CA PHE A 10 10.67 2.08 15.06
C PHE A 10 12.01 1.43 14.65
N ALA A 11 13.13 1.86 15.22
CA ALA A 11 14.46 1.30 14.92
C ALA A 11 14.85 0.12 15.84
N LEU A 12 14.01 -0.25 16.80
CA LEU A 12 14.26 -1.34 17.75
C LEU A 12 13.42 -2.60 17.49
N SER A 13 12.44 -2.56 16.59
CA SER A 13 11.63 -3.75 16.26
C SER A 13 12.37 -4.75 15.36
N SER A 14 13.41 -4.33 14.64
CA SER A 14 14.19 -5.18 13.73
C SER A 14 15.28 -6.03 14.42
N VAL A 15 15.52 -5.84 15.72
CA VAL A 15 16.52 -6.64 16.48
C VAL A 15 15.86 -7.77 17.29
N ALA A 16 14.55 -7.74 17.48
CA ALA A 16 13.83 -8.82 18.17
C ALA A 16 13.65 -10.09 17.30
N THR A 17 13.67 -9.98 15.97
CA THR A 17 13.58 -11.15 15.08
C THR A 17 14.90 -11.90 14.94
N ALA A 18 16.03 -11.30 15.32
CA ALA A 18 17.32 -11.99 15.30
C ALA A 18 17.57 -12.89 16.52
N GLN A 19 16.78 -12.74 17.61
CA GLN A 19 16.88 -13.63 18.77
C GLN A 19 15.99 -14.90 18.67
N LEU A 20 15.08 -14.97 17.69
CA LEU A 20 14.39 -16.24 17.38
C LEU A 20 15.28 -17.23 16.62
N ALA A 21 16.44 -16.80 16.11
CA ALA A 21 17.46 -17.68 15.55
C ALA A 21 18.27 -18.45 16.62
N GLY A 22 17.96 -18.25 17.91
CA GLY A 22 18.59 -18.93 19.05
C GLY A 22 17.74 -20.02 19.69
N VAL A 23 16.64 -20.45 19.06
CA VAL A 23 15.85 -21.60 19.53
C VAL A 23 16.51 -22.88 19.01
N SER A 24 17.24 -23.54 19.91
CA SER A 24 17.61 -24.96 19.91
C SER A 24 17.21 -25.77 18.66
N GLU A 25 18.22 -26.23 17.91
CA GLU A 25 18.09 -27.17 16.77
C GLU A 25 17.69 -28.60 17.20
N GLY A 26 16.75 -28.72 18.13
CA GLY A 26 16.29 -30.00 18.65
C GLY A 26 14.78 -29.99 18.82
N ASP A 27 14.09 -30.55 17.83
CA ASP A 27 12.72 -31.09 17.96
C ASP A 27 11.55 -30.09 17.86
N LEU A 28 11.61 -29.15 16.90
CA LEU A 28 10.36 -28.61 16.33
C LEU A 28 9.90 -29.57 15.22
N SER A 29 8.79 -30.25 15.47
CA SER A 29 8.25 -31.19 14.50
C SER A 29 7.87 -30.43 13.21
N PRO A 30 7.88 -31.08 12.03
CA PRO A 30 7.42 -30.45 10.80
C PRO A 30 6.01 -29.84 10.88
N ARG A 31 5.20 -30.26 11.86
CA ARG A 31 3.90 -29.65 12.15
C ARG A 31 4.02 -28.27 12.78
N ASP A 32 4.96 -28.08 13.71
CA ASP A 32 5.16 -26.80 14.39
C ASP A 32 5.65 -25.71 13.42
N PHE A 33 6.50 -26.10 12.45
CA PHE A 33 6.90 -25.22 11.35
C PHE A 33 5.74 -24.87 10.40
N ALA A 34 4.88 -25.85 10.09
CA ALA A 34 3.73 -25.62 9.23
C ALA A 34 2.70 -24.69 9.90
N GLU A 35 2.43 -24.88 11.19
CA GLU A 35 1.54 -24.01 11.97
C GLU A 35 2.08 -22.59 12.08
N ALA A 36 3.39 -22.43 12.32
CA ALA A 36 4.03 -21.12 12.33
C ALA A 36 3.93 -20.41 10.96
N ALA A 37 4.22 -21.12 9.86
CA ALA A 37 4.13 -20.56 8.52
C ALA A 37 2.68 -20.20 8.12
N GLU A 38 1.70 -21.01 8.53
CA GLU A 38 0.29 -20.71 8.33
C GLU A 38 -0.14 -19.46 9.09
N ALA A 39 0.26 -19.34 10.36
CA ALA A 39 -0.02 -18.16 11.16
C ALA A 39 0.57 -16.88 10.53
N GLU A 40 1.82 -16.93 10.08
CA GLU A 40 2.46 -15.82 9.36
C GLU A 40 1.73 -15.45 8.08
N TYR A 41 1.32 -16.44 7.29
CA TYR A 41 0.53 -16.21 6.07
C TYR A 41 -0.81 -15.53 6.36
N LEU A 42 -1.53 -15.98 7.39
CA LEU A 42 -2.83 -15.40 7.76
C LEU A 42 -2.69 -13.94 8.19
N VAL A 43 -1.68 -13.61 8.98
CA VAL A 43 -1.37 -12.22 9.37
C VAL A 43 -1.05 -11.37 8.14
N ALA A 44 -0.16 -11.84 7.26
CA ALA A 44 0.20 -11.12 6.04
C ALA A 44 -1.01 -10.91 5.10
N ARG A 45 -1.91 -11.90 5.02
CA ARG A 45 -3.15 -11.82 4.26
C ARG A 45 -4.07 -10.75 4.82
N ASP A 46 -4.27 -10.72 6.13
CA ASP A 46 -5.17 -9.77 6.79
C ASP A 46 -4.61 -8.34 6.67
N GLU A 47 -3.30 -8.15 6.82
CA GLU A 47 -2.64 -6.88 6.55
C GLU A 47 -2.81 -6.42 5.09
N TYR A 48 -2.68 -7.34 4.13
CA TYR A 48 -2.90 -7.02 2.72
C TYR A 48 -4.35 -6.55 2.48
N ILE A 49 -5.33 -7.26 3.06
CA ILE A 49 -6.74 -6.91 2.94
C ILE A 49 -7.00 -5.52 3.53
N GLU A 50 -6.47 -5.24 4.72
CA GLU A 50 -6.60 -3.94 5.38
C GLU A 50 -6.00 -2.82 4.51
N LYS A 51 -4.76 -2.99 4.03
CA LYS A 51 -4.07 -2.00 3.19
C LYS A 51 -4.82 -1.78 1.88
N ARG A 52 -5.30 -2.85 1.24
CA ARG A 52 -6.11 -2.77 0.00
C ARG A 52 -7.40 -2.00 0.23
N ASP A 53 -8.08 -2.24 1.34
CA ASP A 53 -9.32 -1.55 1.68
C ASP A 53 -9.08 -0.07 1.98
N ILE A 54 -7.95 0.28 2.62
CA ILE A 54 -7.52 1.67 2.80
C ILE A 54 -7.33 2.33 1.43
N PHE A 55 -6.60 1.71 0.48
CA PHE A 55 -6.43 2.26 -0.86
C PHE A 55 -7.76 2.42 -1.60
N ARG A 56 -8.68 1.47 -1.42
CA ARG A 56 -10.01 1.53 -2.04
C ARG A 56 -10.87 2.66 -1.45
N ARG A 57 -10.79 2.90 -0.14
CA ARG A 57 -11.53 3.97 0.57
C ARG A 57 -10.94 5.36 0.36
N ALA A 58 -9.61 5.47 0.34
CA ALA A 58 -8.92 6.73 0.10
C ALA A 58 -9.21 7.29 -1.30
N GLY A 59 -9.63 6.42 -2.22
CA GLY A 59 -9.77 6.75 -3.62
C GLY A 59 -8.40 6.97 -4.27
N GLY A 60 -8.44 7.21 -5.57
CA GLY A 60 -7.29 7.62 -6.35
C GLY A 60 -6.98 9.10 -6.15
N ASN A 61 -5.71 9.48 -6.28
CA ASN A 61 -5.26 10.88 -6.24
C ASN A 61 -5.64 11.68 -7.52
N GLY A 62 -6.33 11.06 -8.47
CA GLY A 62 -6.92 11.71 -9.64
C GLY A 62 -8.35 11.26 -9.91
N LYS A 63 -8.97 11.88 -10.91
CA LYS A 63 -10.30 11.53 -11.43
C LYS A 63 -10.25 11.36 -12.94
N CYS A 64 -11.02 10.39 -13.44
CA CYS A 64 -11.18 10.17 -14.87
C CYS A 64 -11.98 11.32 -15.50
N ALA A 65 -11.41 11.96 -16.50
CA ALA A 65 -12.03 13.02 -17.27
C ALA A 65 -12.03 12.67 -18.76
N SER A 66 -13.01 13.18 -19.50
CA SER A 66 -13.01 13.07 -20.96
C SER A 66 -11.80 13.79 -21.53
N ALA A 67 -11.05 13.09 -22.37
CA ALA A 67 -9.92 13.68 -23.06
C ALA A 67 -10.33 13.96 -24.52
N GLY A 68 -10.91 15.14 -24.69
CA GLY A 68 -11.32 15.65 -25.99
C GLY A 68 -12.48 14.88 -26.63
N LYS A 69 -12.49 14.89 -27.98
CA LYS A 69 -13.61 14.43 -28.82
C LYS A 69 -13.64 12.92 -29.10
N SER A 70 -12.67 12.18 -28.60
CA SER A 70 -12.32 10.83 -29.05
C SER A 70 -12.79 9.73 -28.11
N GLY A 71 -13.68 10.04 -27.15
CA GLY A 71 -14.30 9.07 -26.24
C GLY A 71 -13.36 8.44 -25.21
N TYR A 72 -12.04 8.64 -25.32
CA TYR A 72 -11.07 8.14 -24.35
C TYR A 72 -11.09 8.99 -23.07
N LYS A 73 -10.90 8.32 -21.93
CA LYS A 73 -10.88 8.93 -20.60
C LYS A 73 -9.44 8.94 -20.08
N GLN A 74 -9.02 10.07 -19.53
CA GLN A 74 -7.70 10.24 -18.92
C GLN A 74 -7.81 10.50 -17.43
N CYS A 75 -6.87 9.92 -16.68
CA CYS A 75 -6.71 10.20 -15.27
C CYS A 75 -6.06 11.58 -15.11
N ARG A 76 -6.77 12.48 -14.43
CA ARG A 76 -6.33 13.85 -14.17
C ARG A 76 -6.22 14.12 -12.69
N ARG A 77 -5.16 14.81 -12.30
CA ARG A 77 -4.94 15.28 -10.93
C ARG A 77 -4.55 16.75 -10.96
N TYR A 78 -5.01 17.51 -9.98
CA TYR A 78 -4.53 18.86 -9.75
C TYR A 78 -3.16 18.82 -9.05
N ASP A 79 -2.16 19.45 -9.66
CA ASP A 79 -0.85 19.68 -9.09
C ASP A 79 -0.83 21.08 -8.45
N ALA A 80 -0.82 21.11 -7.11
CA ALA A 80 -0.82 22.35 -6.34
C ALA A 80 0.48 23.17 -6.51
N ALA A 81 1.62 22.52 -6.76
CA ALA A 81 2.89 23.20 -6.93
C ALA A 81 2.94 23.96 -8.27
N LYS A 82 2.39 23.34 -9.32
CA LYS A 82 2.34 23.93 -10.67
C LYS A 82 1.05 24.72 -10.93
N LYS A 83 0.10 24.72 -9.98
CA LYS A 83 -1.26 25.30 -10.13
C LYS A 83 -1.95 24.86 -11.43
N THR A 84 -1.77 23.60 -11.82
CA THR A 84 -2.28 23.08 -13.09
C THR A 84 -2.81 21.67 -12.93
N THR A 85 -3.64 21.24 -13.89
CA THR A 85 -4.07 19.85 -13.96
C THR A 85 -3.09 19.05 -14.81
N ILE A 86 -2.51 18.01 -14.22
CA ILE A 86 -1.64 17.07 -14.93
C ILE A 86 -2.44 15.86 -15.41
N ASN A 87 -2.09 15.36 -16.59
CA ASN A 87 -2.58 14.10 -17.12
C ASN A 87 -1.59 13.00 -16.72
N CYS A 88 -2.07 11.96 -16.06
CA CYS A 88 -1.20 10.91 -15.51
C CYS A 88 -1.20 9.64 -16.36
N GLY A 89 -2.23 9.45 -17.18
CA GLY A 89 -2.37 8.28 -18.02
C GLY A 89 -3.82 8.03 -18.45
N PRO A 90 -4.06 6.97 -19.24
CA PRO A 90 -5.42 6.54 -19.57
C PRO A 90 -6.12 5.96 -18.34
N CYS A 91 -7.44 6.15 -18.28
CA CYS A 91 -8.28 5.41 -17.34
C CYS A 91 -8.61 4.01 -17.85
N ASP A 92 -9.13 3.15 -16.96
CA ASP A 92 -9.72 1.88 -17.36
C ASP A 92 -10.80 2.11 -18.44
N LYS A 93 -10.90 1.19 -19.41
CA LYS A 93 -11.87 1.25 -20.52
C LYS A 93 -13.31 1.37 -20.00
N ASN A 94 -13.61 0.75 -18.86
CA ASN A 94 -14.93 0.74 -18.25
C ASN A 94 -15.13 1.83 -17.19
N ALA A 95 -14.12 2.66 -16.89
CA ALA A 95 -14.23 3.67 -15.85
C ALA A 95 -15.26 4.75 -16.20
N ALA A 96 -16.10 5.18 -15.25
CA ALA A 96 -17.00 6.31 -15.45
C ALA A 96 -16.24 7.66 -15.40
N ILE A 97 -16.82 8.72 -16.00
CA ILE A 97 -16.30 10.09 -15.79
C ILE A 97 -16.49 10.44 -14.31
N GLY A 98 -15.45 11.02 -13.70
CA GLY A 98 -15.42 11.34 -12.27
C GLY A 98 -15.02 10.17 -11.37
N GLN A 99 -14.92 8.95 -11.91
CA GLN A 99 -14.38 7.81 -11.17
C GLN A 99 -12.94 8.10 -10.75
N TYR A 100 -12.62 7.74 -9.51
CA TYR A 100 -11.26 7.89 -9.00
C TYR A 100 -10.26 7.01 -9.74
N CYS A 101 -9.05 7.54 -9.93
CA CYS A 101 -7.95 6.86 -10.61
C CYS A 101 -6.60 7.24 -9.97
N LEU A 102 -5.60 6.37 -10.12
CA LEU A 102 -4.27 6.56 -9.55
C LEU A 102 -3.33 7.23 -10.56
N CYS A 103 -2.91 8.45 -10.22
CA CYS A 103 -1.83 9.23 -10.81
C CYS A 103 -0.49 8.92 -10.14
N ASN A 104 0.01 7.70 -10.32
CA ASN A 104 1.33 7.24 -9.82
C ASN A 104 2.10 6.53 -10.96
N TRP A 105 2.36 7.25 -12.06
CA TRP A 105 3.16 6.77 -13.18
C TRP A 105 4.39 7.65 -13.32
#